data_AF-A0A3A0A2T8-F1
#
_entry.id   AF-A0A3A0A2T8-F1
#
_cell.length_a   1.000
_cell.length_b   1.000
_cell.length_c   1.000
_cell.angle_alpha   90.00
_cell.angle_beta   90.00
_cell.angle_gamma   90.00
#
_symmetry.space_group_name_H-M   'P 1'
#
loop_
_entity.id
_entity.type
_entity.pdbx_description
1 polymer ?
#
loop_
_entity_poly.entity_id
_entity_poly.type
_entity_poly.pdbx_seq_one_letter_code
_entity_poly.pdbx_strand_id
1 'polypeptide(L)'
;MNQQNSTNQPLLNISALIRSLSMWLLVWGAAVLFATYQKQPGLICLTPMAWLLALPAGWNYVAFAHGNPGRQPFVAGAILGALLGLLYGLLFFGIAAFGMPVGSDPSEIAKMQNMVILMIGGGTVIAALLSGFMAYRAAFLQRRGRALPAISVK
;
A
#
# COMPACT_ATOMS: atom_id res chain seq x y z
N MET A 1 20.47 11.96 -26.32
CA MET A 1 19.12 11.90 -25.71
C MET A 1 18.33 10.81 -26.44
N ASN A 2 18.18 9.62 -25.85
CA ASN A 2 17.47 8.49 -26.47
C ASN A 2 15.95 8.63 -26.27
N GLN A 3 15.28 9.35 -27.18
CA GLN A 3 13.81 9.46 -27.21
C GLN A 3 13.12 8.14 -27.63
N GLN A 4 13.84 7.19 -28.23
CA GLN A 4 13.28 5.93 -28.74
C GLN A 4 12.83 4.93 -27.65
N ASN A 5 13.21 5.14 -26.38
CA ASN A 5 12.92 4.17 -25.31
C ASN A 5 11.57 4.39 -24.58
N SER A 6 10.82 5.46 -24.89
CA SER A 6 9.56 5.77 -24.17
C SER A 6 8.31 5.13 -24.76
N THR A 7 8.35 4.64 -26.01
CA THR A 7 7.17 4.04 -26.69
C THR A 7 6.96 2.57 -26.33
N ASN A 8 8.00 1.85 -25.91
CA ASN A 8 7.94 0.42 -25.53
C ASN A 8 7.92 0.18 -24.01
N GLN A 9 7.76 1.21 -23.18
CA GLN A 9 7.68 1.01 -21.74
C GLN A 9 6.32 0.40 -21.39
N PRO A 10 6.29 -0.74 -20.66
CA PRO A 10 5.04 -1.31 -20.21
C PRO A 10 4.31 -0.31 -19.32
N LEU A 11 2.98 -0.39 -19.29
CA LEU A 11 2.17 0.41 -18.38
C LEU A 11 2.58 0.16 -16.92
N LEU A 12 3.04 -1.06 -16.62
CA LEU A 12 3.31 -1.50 -15.26
C LEU A 12 4.49 -2.49 -15.24
N ASN A 13 5.47 -2.24 -14.38
CA ASN A 13 6.55 -3.19 -14.12
C ASN A 13 6.10 -4.17 -13.03
N ILE A 14 5.60 -5.34 -13.45
CA ILE A 14 5.00 -6.34 -12.54
C ILE A 14 5.99 -6.82 -11.48
N SER A 15 7.26 -7.03 -11.85
CA SER A 15 8.29 -7.47 -10.89
C SER A 15 8.52 -6.44 -9.79
N ALA A 16 8.65 -5.16 -10.16
CA ALA A 16 8.79 -4.07 -9.21
C ALA A 16 7.53 -3.88 -8.34
N LEU A 17 6.34 -4.07 -8.93
CA LEU A 17 5.07 -4.02 -8.21
C LEU A 17 4.98 -5.12 -7.15
N ILE A 18 5.20 -6.38 -7.53
CA ILE A 18 5.15 -7.52 -6.60
C ILE A 18 6.18 -7.33 -5.49
N ARG A 19 7.41 -6.94 -5.83
CA ARG A 19 8.47 -6.76 -4.82
C ARG A 19 8.14 -5.65 -3.83
N SER A 20 7.66 -4.50 -4.31
CA SER A 20 7.26 -3.40 -3.42
C SER A 20 6.03 -3.76 -2.58
N LEU A 21 5.02 -4.39 -3.20
CA LEU A 21 3.80 -4.83 -2.51
C LEU A 21 4.12 -5.84 -1.40
N SER A 22 4.81 -6.94 -1.73
CA SER A 22 5.13 -8.00 -0.78
C SER A 22 5.92 -7.49 0.41
N MET A 23 6.87 -6.58 0.18
CA MET A 23 7.70 -6.02 1.23
C MET A 23 6.86 -5.30 2.29
N TRP A 24 6.02 -4.35 1.88
CA TRP A 24 5.21 -3.57 2.83
C TRP A 24 4.01 -4.35 3.37
N LEU A 25 3.49 -5.30 2.59
CA LEU A 25 2.47 -6.24 3.05
C LEU A 25 3.00 -7.12 4.19
N LEU A 26 4.22 -7.66 4.05
CA LEU A 26 4.84 -8.48 5.09
C LEU A 26 5.14 -7.68 6.35
N VAL A 27 5.64 -6.44 6.23
CA VAL A 27 5.93 -5.58 7.39
C VAL A 27 4.67 -5.32 8.21
N TRP A 28 3.60 -4.86 7.57
CA TRP A 28 2.35 -4.59 8.29
C TRP A 28 1.64 -5.87 8.73
N GLY A 29 1.58 -6.87 7.85
CA GLY A 29 0.97 -8.17 8.17
C GLY A 29 1.64 -8.83 9.38
N ALA A 30 2.97 -8.83 9.46
CA ALA A 30 3.70 -9.36 10.60
C ALA A 30 3.42 -8.56 11.88
N ALA A 31 3.41 -7.22 11.82
CA ALA A 31 3.10 -6.37 12.97
C ALA A 31 1.70 -6.65 13.52
N VAL A 32 0.71 -6.78 12.63
CA VAL A 32 -0.67 -7.07 12.97
C VAL A 32 -0.84 -8.48 13.54
N LEU A 33 -0.21 -9.50 12.94
CA LEU A 33 -0.24 -10.87 13.45
C LEU A 33 0.41 -10.96 14.84
N PHE A 34 1.54 -10.29 15.03
CA PHE A 34 2.23 -10.23 16.31
C PHE A 34 1.36 -9.57 17.39
N ALA A 35 0.74 -8.42 17.10
CA ALA A 35 -0.15 -7.75 18.04
C ALA A 35 -1.41 -8.56 18.36
N THR A 36 -1.96 -9.25 17.36
CA THR A 36 -3.11 -10.16 17.54
C THR A 36 -2.73 -11.33 18.44
N TYR A 37 -1.53 -11.91 18.25
CA TYR A 37 -0.99 -12.96 19.11
C TYR A 37 -0.83 -12.50 20.57
N GLN A 38 -0.39 -11.25 20.78
CA GLN A 38 -0.27 -10.63 22.10
C GLN A 38 -1.61 -10.20 22.72
N LYS A 39 -2.74 -10.47 22.05
CA LYS A 39 -4.09 -10.04 22.46
C LYS A 39 -4.19 -8.53 22.69
N GLN A 40 -3.50 -7.73 21.89
CA GLN A 40 -3.53 -6.27 21.94
C GLN A 40 -4.37 -5.71 20.77
N PRO A 41 -5.71 -5.69 20.88
CA PRO A 41 -6.58 -5.25 19.80
C PRO A 41 -6.41 -3.77 19.44
N GLY A 42 -5.84 -2.96 20.34
CA GLY A 42 -5.57 -1.54 20.10
C GLY A 42 -4.68 -1.27 18.88
N LEU A 43 -3.83 -2.22 18.48
CA LEU A 43 -2.97 -2.05 17.29
C LEU A 43 -3.77 -2.12 15.98
N ILE A 44 -4.92 -2.78 15.99
CA ILE A 44 -5.85 -2.83 14.86
C ILE A 44 -6.45 -1.45 14.60
N CYS A 45 -6.65 -0.65 15.66
CA CYS A 45 -7.10 0.75 15.54
C CYS A 45 -6.06 1.66 14.87
N LEU A 46 -4.80 1.23 14.75
CA LEU A 46 -3.74 1.94 14.03
C LEU A 46 -3.70 1.62 12.52
N THR A 47 -4.66 0.84 12.00
CA THR A 47 -4.76 0.56 10.56
C THR A 47 -4.74 1.82 9.67
N PRO A 48 -5.35 2.97 10.05
CA PRO A 48 -5.19 4.20 9.27
C PRO A 48 -3.74 4.67 9.16
N MET A 49 -2.92 4.47 10.18
CA MET A 49 -1.49 4.80 10.10
C MET A 49 -0.74 3.89 9.13
N ALA A 50 -1.19 2.64 8.96
CA ALA A 50 -0.59 1.72 8.00
C ALA A 50 -0.73 2.20 6.56
N TRP A 51 -1.75 3.01 6.23
CA TRP A 51 -1.88 3.61 4.90
C TRP A 51 -0.70 4.51 4.54
N LEU A 52 0.02 5.06 5.53
CA LEU A 52 1.23 5.83 5.28
C LEU A 52 2.37 4.99 4.71
N LEU A 53 2.34 3.66 4.88
CA LEU A 53 3.28 2.73 4.23
C LEU A 53 3.13 2.71 2.70
N ALA A 54 2.01 3.24 2.17
CA ALA A 54 1.85 3.45 0.73
C ALA A 54 2.85 4.48 0.16
N LEU A 55 3.32 5.43 0.97
CA LEU A 55 4.34 6.40 0.55
C LEU A 55 5.66 5.70 0.18
N PRO A 56 6.35 4.98 1.09
CA PRO A 56 7.58 4.30 0.73
C PRO A 56 7.36 3.14 -0.24
N ALA A 57 6.15 2.55 -0.32
CA ALA A 57 5.81 1.58 -1.36
C ALA A 57 5.87 2.18 -2.78
N GLY A 58 5.25 3.35 -2.99
CA GLY A 58 5.32 4.06 -4.27
C GLY A 58 6.74 4.47 -4.66
N TRP A 59 7.55 4.88 -3.68
CA TRP A 59 8.97 5.17 -3.90
C TRP A 59 9.76 3.92 -4.32
N ASN A 60 9.61 2.84 -3.55
CA ASN A 60 10.31 1.57 -3.79
C ASN A 60 9.93 0.95 -5.13
N TYR A 61 8.69 1.09 -5.58
CA TYR A 61 8.29 0.63 -6.91
C TYR A 61 9.19 1.23 -8.00
N VAL A 62 9.39 2.55 -7.97
CA VAL A 62 10.23 3.24 -8.95
C VAL A 62 11.70 2.87 -8.79
N ALA A 63 12.19 2.76 -7.54
CA ALA A 63 13.56 2.32 -7.27
C ALA A 63 13.82 0.91 -7.82
N PHE A 64 12.90 -0.04 -7.60
CA PHE A 64 13.00 -1.41 -8.10
C PHE A 64 12.77 -1.55 -9.61
N ALA A 65 12.16 -0.56 -10.25
CA ALA A 65 11.94 -0.56 -11.69
C ALA A 65 13.20 -0.21 -12.51
N HIS A 66 14.34 0.09 -11.88
CA HIS A 66 15.67 0.28 -12.50
C HIS A 66 15.68 1.15 -13.77
N GLY A 67 14.97 2.27 -13.73
CA GLY A 67 14.91 3.23 -14.86
C GLY A 67 13.74 3.01 -15.81
N ASN A 68 12.91 1.99 -15.58
CA ASN A 68 11.70 1.71 -16.33
C ASN A 68 10.43 1.60 -15.45
N PRO A 69 10.04 2.67 -14.73
CA PRO A 69 8.84 2.67 -13.88
C PRO A 69 7.51 2.65 -14.67
N GLY A 70 7.57 2.68 -16.00
CA GLY A 70 6.43 2.70 -16.90
C GLY A 70 6.07 4.11 -17.40
N ARG A 71 5.19 4.16 -18.41
CA ARG A 71 4.80 5.41 -19.08
C ARG A 71 4.10 6.40 -18.14
N GLN A 72 3.31 5.87 -17.21
CA GLN A 72 2.52 6.64 -16.23
C GLN A 72 2.86 6.19 -14.80
N PRO A 73 3.95 6.72 -14.20
CA PRO A 73 4.41 6.30 -12.87
C PRO A 73 3.38 6.59 -11.77
N PHE A 74 2.57 7.65 -11.93
CA PHE A 74 1.46 7.93 -11.01
C PHE A 74 0.44 6.79 -10.99
N VAL A 75 0.00 6.32 -12.16
CA VAL A 75 -1.02 5.25 -12.27
C VAL A 75 -0.47 3.93 -11.72
N ALA A 76 0.78 3.58 -12.07
CA ALA A 76 1.41 2.38 -11.54
C ALA A 76 1.55 2.43 -10.00
N GLY A 77 1.97 3.57 -9.46
CA GLY A 77 2.02 3.80 -8.01
C GLY A 77 0.63 3.77 -7.37
N ALA A 78 -0.39 4.33 -8.03
CA ALA A 78 -1.76 4.34 -7.53
C ALA A 78 -2.36 2.93 -7.48
N ILE A 79 -2.11 2.09 -8.49
CA ILE A 79 -2.53 0.68 -8.49
C ILE A 79 -1.85 -0.06 -7.33
N LEU A 80 -0.54 0.12 -7.14
CA LEU A 80 0.19 -0.47 -6.01
C LEU A 80 -0.41 -0.04 -4.67
N GLY A 81 -0.66 1.26 -4.50
CA GLY A 81 -1.25 1.82 -3.29
C GLY A 81 -2.67 1.30 -3.05
N ALA A 82 -3.50 1.24 -4.09
CA ALA A 82 -4.85 0.70 -4.01
C ALA A 82 -4.85 -0.77 -3.57
N LEU A 83 -3.98 -1.60 -4.15
CA LEU A 83 -3.83 -3.00 -3.75
C LEU A 83 -3.40 -3.12 -2.29
N LEU A 84 -2.44 -2.31 -1.86
CA LEU A 84 -1.93 -2.33 -0.50
C LEU A 84 -2.99 -1.86 0.51
N GLY A 85 -3.72 -0.78 0.21
CA GLY A 85 -4.84 -0.30 1.03
C GLY A 85 -5.98 -1.31 1.12
N LEU A 86 -6.34 -1.96 0.00
CA LEU A 86 -7.33 -3.02 -0.04
C LEU A 86 -6.92 -4.20 0.84
N LEU A 87 -5.68 -4.68 0.70
CA LEU A 87 -5.17 -5.80 1.50
C LEU A 87 -5.14 -5.47 3.00
N TYR A 88 -4.78 -4.25 3.38
CA TYR A 88 -4.83 -3.81 4.77
C TYR A 88 -6.26 -3.72 5.30
N GLY A 89 -7.20 -3.23 4.49
CA GLY A 89 -8.61 -3.21 4.83
C GLY A 89 -9.21 -4.62 5.00
N LEU A 90 -8.82 -5.56 4.13
CA LEU A 90 -9.24 -6.97 4.25
C LEU A 90 -8.62 -7.64 5.47
N LEU A 91 -7.36 -7.34 5.80
CA LEU A 91 -6.71 -7.82 7.02
C LEU A 91 -7.45 -7.31 8.26
N PHE A 92 -7.77 -6.02 8.27
CA PHE A 92 -8.58 -5.41 9.32
C PHE A 92 -9.94 -6.10 9.45
N PHE A 93 -10.65 -6.32 8.34
CA PHE A 93 -11.92 -7.03 8.33
C PHE A 93 -11.82 -8.43 8.95
N GLY A 94 -10.82 -9.22 8.53
CA GLY A 94 -10.62 -10.57 9.08
C GLY A 94 -10.43 -10.55 10.60
N ILE A 95 -9.61 -9.65 11.11
CA ILE A 95 -9.35 -9.58 12.55
C ILE A 95 -10.55 -9.02 13.30
N ALA A 96 -11.26 -8.05 12.73
CA ALA A 96 -12.48 -7.52 13.32
C ALA A 96 -13.54 -8.64 13.42
N ALA A 97 -13.77 -9.38 12.34
CA ALA A 97 -14.77 -10.44 12.28
C ALA A 97 -14.47 -11.64 13.20
N PHE A 98 -13.21 -12.04 13.33
CA PHE A 98 -12.83 -13.25 14.08
C PHE A 98 -12.20 -12.98 15.46
N GLY A 99 -11.63 -11.79 15.67
CA GLY A 99 -10.90 -11.42 16.89
C GLY A 99 -11.65 -10.48 17.83
N MET A 100 -12.73 -9.84 17.37
CA MET A 100 -13.54 -8.92 18.17
C MET A 100 -15.03 -9.25 18.02
N PRO A 101 -15.56 -10.23 18.75
CA PRO A 101 -16.97 -10.57 18.69
C PRO A 101 -17.79 -9.37 19.17
N VAL A 102 -18.49 -8.72 18.24
CA VAL A 102 -19.55 -7.77 18.57
C VAL A 102 -20.74 -8.56 19.08
N GLY A 103 -21.41 -8.06 20.11
CA GLY A 103 -22.65 -8.66 20.61
C GLY A 103 -23.74 -8.70 19.53
N SER A 104 -24.87 -9.32 19.86
CA SER A 104 -26.02 -9.43 18.95
C SER A 104 -26.84 -8.13 18.80
N ASP A 105 -26.33 -7.01 19.32
CA ASP A 105 -26.99 -5.71 19.19
C ASP A 105 -26.87 -5.20 17.75
N PRO A 106 -27.98 -4.99 17.02
CA PRO A 106 -27.96 -4.50 15.65
C PRO A 106 -27.21 -3.18 15.48
N SER A 107 -27.22 -2.32 16.50
CA SER A 107 -26.58 -1.01 16.46
C SER A 107 -25.05 -1.09 16.44
N GLU A 108 -24.47 -2.06 17.18
CA GLU A 108 -23.03 -2.29 17.24
C GLU A 108 -22.53 -2.98 15.96
N ILE A 109 -23.31 -3.91 15.40
CA ILE A 109 -23.02 -4.56 14.11
C ILE A 109 -22.96 -3.52 12.99
N ALA A 110 -23.94 -2.60 12.94
CA ALA A 110 -23.97 -1.55 11.91
C ALA A 110 -22.75 -0.60 12.00
N LYS A 111 -22.34 -0.22 13.22
CA LYS A 111 -21.13 0.61 13.43
C LYS A 111 -19.87 -0.11 12.93
N MET A 112 -19.73 -1.38 13.26
CA MET A 112 -18.59 -2.19 12.83
C MET A 112 -18.54 -2.33 11.30
N GLN A 113 -19.67 -2.60 10.66
CA GLN A 113 -19.77 -2.69 9.19
C GLN A 113 -19.37 -1.36 8.53
N ASN A 114 -19.89 -0.23 9.01
CA ASN A 114 -19.53 1.09 8.50
C ASN A 114 -18.03 1.37 8.66
N MET A 115 -17.45 1.00 9.80
CA MET A 115 -16.01 1.15 10.04
C MET A 115 -15.18 0.28 9.08
N VAL A 116 -15.58 -0.97 8.84
CA VAL A 116 -14.92 -1.86 7.87
C VAL A 116 -14.97 -1.26 6.46
N ILE A 117 -16.13 -0.80 6.02
CA ILE A 117 -16.30 -0.18 4.69
C ILE A 117 -15.41 1.06 4.57
N LEU A 118 -15.37 1.90 5.61
CA LEU A 118 -14.51 3.07 5.64
C LEU A 118 -13.03 2.69 5.60
N MET A 119 -12.61 1.66 6.33
CA MET A 119 -11.22 1.21 6.35
C MET A 119 -10.78 0.66 4.99
N ILE A 120 -11.64 -0.12 4.33
CA ILE A 120 -11.36 -0.67 3.01
C ILE A 120 -11.38 0.44 1.96
N GLY A 121 -12.48 1.19 1.86
CA GLY A 121 -12.67 2.21 0.83
C GLY A 121 -11.72 3.39 1.01
N GLY A 122 -11.70 3.97 2.21
CA GLY A 122 -10.81 5.07 2.58
C GLY A 122 -9.34 4.68 2.46
N GLY A 123 -8.96 3.49 2.96
CA GLY A 123 -7.60 3.00 2.85
C GLY A 123 -7.15 2.78 1.42
N THR A 124 -8.00 2.19 0.57
CA THR A 124 -7.71 2.00 -0.85
C THR A 124 -7.47 3.34 -1.56
N VAL A 125 -8.36 4.33 -1.35
CA VAL A 125 -8.26 5.63 -2.02
C VAL A 125 -7.05 6.43 -1.51
N ILE A 126 -6.86 6.51 -0.19
CA ILE A 126 -5.76 7.27 0.42
C ILE A 126 -4.42 6.64 0.02
N ALA A 127 -4.28 5.32 0.14
CA ALA A 127 -3.06 4.63 -0.23
C ALA A 127 -2.75 4.77 -1.74
N ALA A 128 -3.76 4.71 -2.61
CA ALA A 128 -3.59 4.95 -4.04
C ALA A 128 -3.03 6.35 -4.32
N LEU A 129 -3.59 7.39 -3.71
CA LEU A 129 -3.12 8.76 -3.90
C LEU A 129 -1.69 8.96 -3.36
N LEU A 130 -1.41 8.46 -2.14
CA LEU A 130 -0.09 8.58 -1.51
C LEU A 130 1.00 7.86 -2.32
N SER A 131 0.76 6.61 -2.70
CA SER A 131 1.70 5.82 -3.49
C SER A 131 1.87 6.36 -4.90
N GLY A 132 0.76 6.77 -5.55
CA GLY A 132 0.80 7.40 -6.87
C GLY A 132 1.61 8.69 -6.89
N PHE A 133 1.39 9.58 -5.92
CA PHE A 133 2.14 10.82 -5.79
C PHE A 133 3.63 10.57 -5.53
N MET A 134 3.95 9.60 -4.66
CA MET A 134 5.35 9.29 -4.37
C MET A 134 6.06 8.62 -5.55
N ALA A 135 5.39 7.73 -6.28
CA ALA A 135 5.92 7.14 -7.51
C ALA A 135 6.13 8.20 -8.59
N TYR A 136 5.22 9.16 -8.74
CA TYR A 136 5.41 10.30 -9.64
C TYR A 136 6.66 11.11 -9.26
N ARG A 137 6.81 11.48 -7.99
CA ARG A 137 7.96 12.25 -7.49
C ARG A 137 9.27 11.48 -7.66
N ALA A 138 9.29 10.19 -7.34
CA ALA A 138 10.46 9.33 -7.50
C ALA A 138 10.87 9.25 -8.97
N ALA A 139 9.92 9.00 -9.87
CA ALA A 139 10.20 8.92 -11.30
C ALA A 139 10.70 10.25 -11.87
N PHE A 140 10.17 11.38 -11.38
CA PHE A 140 10.65 12.71 -11.75
C PHE A 140 12.12 12.94 -11.33
N LEU A 141 12.49 12.54 -10.11
CA LEU A 141 13.88 12.64 -9.64
C LEU A 141 14.83 11.72 -10.41
N GLN A 142 14.39 10.50 -10.72
CA GLN A 142 15.18 9.56 -11.53
C GLN A 142 15.42 10.07 -12.95
N ARG A 143 14.40 10.68 -13.58
CA ARG A 143 14.52 11.33 -14.89
C ARG A 143 15.49 12.52 -14.89
N ARG A 144 15.71 13.14 -13.72
CA ARG A 144 16.73 14.18 -13.50
C ARG A 144 18.13 13.62 -13.19
N GLY A 145 18.33 12.31 -13.33
CA GLY A 145 19.62 11.66 -13.12
C GLY A 145 19.98 11.42 -11.65
N ARG A 146 19.03 11.58 -10.71
CA ARG A 146 19.29 11.23 -9.31
C ARG A 146 19.14 9.72 -9.09
N ALA A 147 20.11 9.14 -8.38
CA ALA A 147 19.97 7.79 -7.85
C ALA A 147 18.87 7.78 -6.77
N LEU A 148 17.94 6.84 -6.88
CA LEU A 148 16.91 6.62 -5.87
C LEU A 148 17.39 5.53 -4.90
N PRO A 149 17.60 5.82 -3.62
CA PRO A 149 17.84 4.77 -2.63
C PRO A 149 16.56 3.94 -2.48
N ALA A 150 16.67 2.62 -2.66
CA ALA A 150 15.62 1.70 -2.30
C ALA A 150 15.57 1.58 -0.77
N ILE A 151 14.39 1.76 -0.19
CA ILE A 151 14.19 1.52 1.24
C ILE A 151 14.10 0.01 1.40
N SER A 152 15.07 -0.59 2.09
CA SER A 152 15.07 -2.02 2.42
C SER A 152 14.75 -2.17 3.90
N VAL A 153 13.85 -3.08 4.22
CA VAL A 153 13.51 -3.50 5.58
C VAL A 153 14.20 -4.84 5.73
N LYS A 154 15.17 -4.89 6.63
CA LYS A 154 15.92 -6.10 6.99
C LYS A 154 15.17 -6.86 8.06
#